data_AF-A0A5C8IDI5-F1
#
_entry.id   AF-A0A5C8IDI5-F1
#
_cell.length_a   1.000
_cell.length_b   1.000
_cell.length_c   1.000
_cell.angle_alpha   90.00
_cell.angle_beta   90.00
_cell.angle_gamma   90.00
#
_symmetry.space_group_name_H-M   'P 1'
#
loop_
_entity.id
_entity.type
_entity.pdbx_description
1 polymer ?
#
loop_
_entity_poly.entity_id
_entity_poly.type
_entity_poly.pdbx_seq_one_letter_code
_entity_poly.pdbx_strand_id
1 'polypeptide(L)'
;MNRWSMSKPGPDARNAAVLVGNGLSIAFNPELGLGRISEEVLKRMASGTEGVDEAVADAMKKIADSYSASGQADYSDFENIVGAFGGQSSMLADLKKMADLVESENPELLAAIEKAAEFAMQVRDAGVSHVLEVIFEQARAYSDDMGEMYEVTHAIVGAFDGVVTFGNLNYDTLLLSALLETCKPELADLGHGWRKGTVTTGKTTKHEVPMLRRTLDFPEYARVHLLQLHGSLNFWGNGKSFYKLDTTFLGTYRPWETVRRGRTALRPAVVLANQRDKTGAVTQYPFALAYTGLASALADSSHWLVVGYSFRDVCVNDLFEAELRGREKPPAMLVVTLGDRPSRREVEAAVGWDAARGDSKAWLRFDRRGASGFAARGAWSGFIS
;
A
#
# COMPACT_ATOMS: atom_id res chain seq x y z
N MET A 1 -28.99 23.06 -0.87
CA MET A 1 -28.55 21.99 0.05
C MET A 1 -29.62 20.91 0.08
N ASN A 2 -29.55 19.93 -0.84
CA ASN A 2 -30.44 18.79 -0.81
C ASN A 2 -29.93 17.80 0.24
N ARG A 3 -30.77 17.47 1.23
CA ARG A 3 -30.53 16.35 2.14
C ARG A 3 -30.64 15.07 1.33
N TRP A 4 -29.51 14.47 0.99
CA TRP A 4 -29.47 13.10 0.52
C TRP A 4 -29.87 12.20 1.69
N SER A 5 -31.10 11.70 1.64
CA SER A 5 -31.57 10.60 2.49
C SER A 5 -30.84 9.33 2.03
N MET A 6 -29.69 9.03 2.61
CA MET A 6 -28.97 7.79 2.33
C MET A 6 -29.66 6.65 3.08
N SER A 7 -30.49 5.89 2.38
CA SER A 7 -31.04 4.62 2.86
C SER A 7 -29.94 3.56 2.88
N LYS A 8 -29.96 2.66 3.88
CA LYS A 8 -29.10 1.48 3.90
C LYS A 8 -29.24 0.70 2.58
N PRO A 9 -28.16 0.11 2.04
CA PRO A 9 -28.27 -0.80 0.91
C PRO A 9 -29.29 -1.89 1.22
N GLY A 10 -30.18 -2.17 0.27
CA GLY A 10 -31.15 -3.25 0.41
C GLY A 10 -30.47 -4.62 0.51
N PRO A 11 -31.18 -5.67 0.95
CA PRO A 11 -30.63 -7.03 1.03
C PRO A 11 -30.17 -7.59 -0.33
N ASP A 12 -30.66 -7.01 -1.45
CA ASP A 12 -30.29 -7.37 -2.82
C ASP A 12 -29.23 -6.45 -3.44
N ALA A 13 -28.64 -5.55 -2.65
CA ALA A 13 -27.66 -4.59 -3.16
C ALA A 13 -26.38 -5.29 -3.64
N ARG A 14 -25.86 -4.86 -4.78
CA ARG A 14 -24.68 -5.47 -5.40
C ARG A 14 -23.43 -4.86 -4.82
N ASN A 15 -22.72 -5.65 -4.01
CA ASN A 15 -21.40 -5.28 -3.47
C ASN A 15 -20.29 -5.56 -4.48
N ALA A 16 -19.19 -4.81 -4.39
CA ALA A 16 -17.98 -5.04 -5.18
C ALA A 16 -16.72 -4.96 -4.31
N ALA A 17 -15.83 -5.94 -4.48
CA ALA A 17 -14.46 -5.88 -3.98
C ALA A 17 -13.54 -5.46 -5.13
N VAL A 18 -12.77 -4.41 -4.92
CA VAL A 18 -11.89 -3.80 -5.92
C VAL A 18 -10.46 -3.87 -5.43
N LEU A 19 -9.58 -4.57 -6.13
CA LEU A 19 -8.14 -4.53 -5.87
C LEU A 19 -7.44 -3.59 -6.85
N VAL A 20 -6.69 -2.64 -6.32
CA VAL A 20 -5.91 -1.67 -7.09
C VAL A 20 -4.42 -1.90 -6.83
N GLY A 21 -3.66 -2.13 -7.91
CA GLY A 21 -2.21 -2.23 -7.90
C GLY A 21 -1.51 -1.04 -8.55
N ASN A 22 -0.17 -1.05 -8.51
CA ASN A 22 0.67 0.08 -8.95
C ASN A 22 0.42 0.46 -10.41
N GLY A 23 -0.01 -0.48 -11.25
CA GLY A 23 -0.32 -0.23 -12.65
C GLY A 23 -1.42 0.82 -12.85
N LEU A 24 -2.34 0.99 -11.88
CA LEU A 24 -3.32 2.08 -11.95
C LEU A 24 -2.63 3.43 -11.76
N SER A 25 -1.87 3.60 -10.67
CA SER A 25 -1.15 4.85 -10.39
C SER A 25 -0.16 5.20 -11.50
N ILE A 26 0.57 4.22 -12.04
CA ILE A 26 1.53 4.40 -13.13
C ILE A 26 0.83 4.84 -14.43
N ALA A 27 -0.36 4.31 -14.71
CA ALA A 27 -1.11 4.69 -15.91
C ALA A 27 -1.47 6.19 -15.92
N PHE A 28 -1.72 6.78 -14.76
CA PHE A 28 -2.06 8.20 -14.63
C PHE A 28 -0.85 9.08 -14.36
N ASN A 29 0.14 8.56 -13.64
CA ASN A 29 1.38 9.25 -13.36
C ASN A 29 2.58 8.31 -13.63
N PRO A 30 3.14 8.35 -14.84
CA PRO A 30 4.32 7.55 -15.20
C PRO A 30 5.56 7.82 -14.34
N GLU A 31 5.63 8.97 -13.65
CA GLU A 31 6.71 9.29 -12.71
C GLU A 31 6.68 8.41 -11.44
N LEU A 32 5.55 7.74 -11.17
CA LEU A 32 5.44 6.74 -10.11
C LEU A 32 5.91 5.34 -10.54
N GLY A 33 6.47 5.21 -11.75
CA GLY A 33 7.13 3.98 -12.17
C GLY A 33 8.34 3.66 -11.28
N LEU A 34 8.46 2.41 -10.84
CA LEU A 34 9.54 1.96 -9.94
C LEU A 34 10.93 2.39 -10.41
N GLY A 35 11.22 2.26 -11.70
CA GLY A 35 12.51 2.67 -12.29
C GLY A 35 12.80 4.16 -12.09
N ARG A 36 11.80 5.03 -12.31
CA ARG A 36 11.96 6.48 -12.14
C ARG A 36 12.10 6.89 -10.68
N ILE A 37 11.31 6.28 -9.78
CA ILE A 37 11.44 6.50 -8.34
C ILE A 37 12.85 6.09 -7.90
N SER A 38 13.33 4.92 -8.32
CA SER A 38 14.65 4.41 -7.95
C SER A 38 15.78 5.32 -8.44
N GLU A 39 15.71 5.80 -9.69
CA GLU A 39 16.67 6.76 -10.25
C GLU A 39 16.71 8.08 -9.45
N GLU A 40 15.56 8.65 -9.13
CA GLU A 40 15.47 9.91 -8.39
C GLU A 40 15.95 9.77 -6.94
N VAL A 41 15.64 8.65 -6.28
CA VAL A 41 16.14 8.35 -4.93
C VAL A 41 17.66 8.24 -4.91
N LEU A 42 18.24 7.47 -5.84
CA LEU A 42 19.69 7.31 -5.94
C LEU A 42 20.38 8.65 -6.24
N LYS A 43 19.79 9.49 -7.09
CA LYS A 43 20.29 10.83 -7.38
C LYS A 43 20.30 11.73 -6.15
N ARG A 44 19.22 11.72 -5.36
CA ARG A 44 19.14 12.51 -4.10
C ARG A 44 20.17 12.07 -3.09
N MET A 45 20.32 10.76 -2.90
CA MET A 45 21.31 10.19 -1.99
C MET A 45 22.75 10.52 -2.42
N ALA A 46 23.06 10.49 -3.72
CA ALA A 46 24.39 10.82 -4.25
C ALA A 46 24.71 12.32 -4.18
N SER A 47 23.70 13.19 -4.24
CA SER A 47 23.91 14.65 -4.26
C SER A 47 24.41 15.24 -2.93
N GLY A 48 24.48 14.46 -1.84
CA GLY A 48 25.05 14.86 -0.55
C GLY A 48 24.36 16.04 0.15
N THR A 49 23.22 16.50 -0.37
CA THR A 49 22.59 17.78 0.02
C THR A 49 21.96 17.78 1.42
N GLU A 50 21.87 16.61 2.09
CA GLU A 50 21.21 16.50 3.40
C GLU A 50 21.96 15.65 4.44
N GLY A 51 23.28 15.50 4.31
CA GLY A 51 24.12 14.89 5.36
C GLY A 51 24.26 13.37 5.31
N VAL A 52 23.90 12.74 4.19
CA VAL A 52 24.32 11.37 3.85
C VAL A 52 25.55 11.49 2.97
N ASP A 53 26.69 11.02 3.48
CA ASP A 53 27.97 11.01 2.75
C ASP A 53 27.84 10.14 1.48
N GLU A 54 28.52 10.51 0.39
CA GLU A 54 28.59 9.72 -0.85
C GLU A 54 29.03 8.28 -0.54
N ALA A 55 29.91 8.11 0.46
CA ALA A 55 30.33 6.81 0.96
C ALA A 55 29.18 5.96 1.56
N VAL A 56 28.17 6.58 2.18
CA VAL A 56 26.99 5.89 2.71
C VAL A 56 26.07 5.47 1.56
N ALA A 57 25.85 6.34 0.58
CA ALA A 57 25.06 5.98 -0.61
C ALA A 57 25.70 4.81 -1.38
N ASP A 58 27.03 4.81 -1.53
CA ASP A 58 27.78 3.72 -2.15
C ASP A 58 27.77 2.43 -1.32
N ALA A 59 27.88 2.53 0.01
CA ALA A 59 27.71 1.38 0.89
C ALA A 59 26.30 0.80 0.76
N MET A 60 25.29 1.66 0.62
CA MET A 60 23.90 1.21 0.47
C MET A 60 23.67 0.48 -0.85
N LYS A 61 24.25 0.96 -1.96
CA LYS A 61 24.23 0.25 -3.25
C LYS A 61 24.88 -1.13 -3.14
N LYS A 62 26.06 -1.21 -2.51
CA LYS A 62 26.78 -2.48 -2.32
C LYS A 62 26.00 -3.49 -1.48
N ILE A 63 25.27 -3.03 -0.45
CA ILE A 63 24.41 -3.91 0.35
C ILE A 63 23.23 -4.42 -0.48
N ALA A 64 22.60 -3.56 -1.29
CA ALA A 64 21.53 -3.98 -2.19
C ALA A 64 22.01 -5.00 -3.23
N ASP A 65 23.20 -4.82 -3.81
CA ASP A 65 23.84 -5.79 -4.71
C ASP A 65 23.98 -7.17 -4.09
N SER A 66 24.41 -7.22 -2.83
CA SER A 66 24.65 -8.49 -2.12
C SER A 66 23.37 -9.29 -1.81
N TYR A 67 22.20 -8.62 -1.83
CA TYR A 67 20.90 -9.23 -1.57
C TYR A 67 20.16 -9.69 -2.83
N SER A 68 20.65 -9.34 -4.03
CA SER A 68 20.06 -9.84 -5.26
C SER A 68 20.47 -11.29 -5.52
N ALA A 69 19.48 -12.19 -5.58
CA ALA A 69 19.68 -13.63 -5.80
C ALA A 69 20.38 -13.96 -7.14
N SER A 70 20.50 -13.00 -8.06
CA SER A 70 21.13 -13.16 -9.38
C SER A 70 22.53 -12.54 -9.49
N GLY A 71 23.07 -11.91 -8.43
CA GLY A 71 24.36 -11.19 -8.51
C GLY A 71 24.33 -9.92 -9.37
N GLN A 72 23.16 -9.51 -9.86
CA GLN A 72 22.87 -8.19 -10.41
C GLN A 72 21.66 -7.64 -9.66
N ALA A 73 21.84 -6.62 -8.82
CA ALA A 73 20.68 -5.88 -8.32
C ALA A 73 19.97 -5.27 -9.52
N ASP A 74 18.68 -5.58 -9.66
CA ASP A 74 17.81 -4.75 -10.47
C ASP A 74 17.57 -3.46 -9.69
N TYR A 75 18.47 -2.50 -9.88
CA TYR A 75 18.40 -1.16 -9.29
C TYR A 75 17.16 -0.37 -9.73
N SER A 76 16.36 -0.89 -10.66
CA SER A 76 15.06 -0.32 -11.01
C SER A 76 13.99 -0.56 -9.93
N ASP A 77 14.28 -1.36 -8.90
CA ASP A 77 13.36 -1.70 -7.83
C ASP A 77 13.91 -1.32 -6.44
N PHE A 78 13.59 -0.10 -5.99
CA PHE A 78 13.94 0.40 -4.67
C PHE A 78 13.42 -0.50 -3.53
N GLU A 79 12.39 -1.33 -3.74
CA GLU A 79 11.88 -2.24 -2.70
C GLU A 79 12.94 -3.28 -2.33
N ASN A 80 13.84 -3.65 -3.25
CA ASN A 80 14.99 -4.50 -2.96
C ASN A 80 16.01 -3.80 -2.08
N ILE A 81 16.29 -2.52 -2.35
CA ILE A 81 17.22 -1.69 -1.56
C ILE A 81 16.68 -1.55 -0.14
N VAL A 82 15.42 -1.12 0.02
CA VAL A 82 14.78 -0.94 1.33
C VAL A 82 14.61 -2.27 2.05
N GLY A 83 14.24 -3.32 1.33
CA GLY A 83 14.10 -4.68 1.85
C GLY A 83 15.41 -5.23 2.41
N ALA A 84 16.55 -4.98 1.77
CA ALA A 84 17.86 -5.39 2.27
C ALA A 84 18.18 -4.76 3.64
N PHE A 85 17.89 -3.46 3.84
CA PHE A 85 18.05 -2.82 5.15
C PHE A 85 17.05 -3.31 6.20
N GLY A 86 15.82 -3.62 5.77
CA GLY A 86 14.83 -4.28 6.63
C GLY A 86 15.36 -5.61 7.18
N GLY A 87 15.91 -6.47 6.30
CA GLY A 87 16.51 -7.74 6.68
C GLY A 87 17.69 -7.60 7.66
N GLN A 88 18.60 -6.65 7.41
CA GLN A 88 19.73 -6.37 8.29
C GLN A 88 19.27 -5.90 9.69
N SER A 89 18.28 -5.01 9.75
CA SER A 89 17.72 -4.56 11.02
C SER A 89 17.06 -5.71 11.80
N SER A 90 16.39 -6.65 11.12
CA SER A 90 15.80 -7.82 11.76
C SER A 90 16.88 -8.75 12.32
N MET A 91 17.96 -8.98 11.56
CA MET A 91 19.08 -9.82 11.99
C MET A 91 19.76 -9.26 13.24
N LEU A 92 19.92 -7.93 13.34
CA LEU A 92 20.45 -7.27 14.53
C LEU A 92 19.49 -7.38 15.73
N ALA A 93 18.18 -7.32 15.50
CA ALA A 93 17.20 -7.55 16.56
C ALA A 93 17.24 -8.99 17.08
N ASP A 94 17.45 -9.98 16.21
CA ASP A 94 17.59 -11.38 16.61
C ASP A 94 18.91 -11.65 17.32
N LEU A 95 20.01 -11.00 16.89
CA LEU A 95 21.28 -11.00 17.63
C LEU A 95 21.14 -10.41 19.03
N LYS A 96 20.37 -9.33 19.18
CA LYS A 96 20.04 -8.78 20.50
C LYS A 96 19.27 -9.78 21.36
N LYS A 97 18.21 -10.39 20.83
CA LYS A 97 17.46 -11.44 21.56
C LYS A 97 18.37 -12.60 21.97
N MET A 98 19.28 -13.02 21.10
CA MET A 98 20.25 -14.08 21.43
C MET A 98 21.21 -13.64 22.54
N ALA A 99 21.71 -12.40 22.50
CA ALA A 99 22.57 -11.87 23.56
C ALA A 99 21.82 -11.76 24.91
N ASP A 100 20.55 -11.35 24.89
CA ASP A 100 19.67 -11.31 26.06
C ASP A 100 19.42 -12.73 26.63
N LEU A 101 19.20 -13.73 25.76
CA LEU A 101 18.93 -15.12 26.15
C LEU A 101 20.15 -15.88 26.66
N VAL A 102 21.36 -15.49 26.22
CA VAL A 102 22.62 -16.09 26.67
C VAL A 102 23.08 -15.46 28.00
N GLU A 103 22.26 -14.58 28.60
CA GLU A 103 22.61 -13.80 29.80
C GLU A 103 24.03 -13.23 29.68
N SER A 104 24.34 -12.57 28.56
CA SER A 104 25.71 -12.12 28.36
C SER A 104 26.09 -11.13 29.47
N GLU A 105 26.93 -11.56 30.41
CA GLU A 105 27.51 -10.73 31.46
C GLU A 105 28.51 -9.70 30.90
N ASN A 106 28.49 -9.46 29.59
CA ASN A 106 29.34 -8.51 28.89
C ASN A 106 28.52 -7.29 28.44
N PRO A 107 28.40 -6.25 29.28
CA PRO A 107 27.74 -4.99 28.95
C PRO A 107 28.29 -4.31 27.69
N GLU A 108 29.59 -4.48 27.40
CA GLU A 108 30.21 -3.84 26.22
C GLU A 108 29.70 -4.46 24.92
N LEU A 109 29.53 -5.79 24.89
CA LEU A 109 28.97 -6.48 23.74
C LEU A 109 27.51 -6.08 23.51
N LEU A 110 26.70 -6.01 24.56
CA LEU A 110 25.30 -5.56 24.47
C LEU A 110 25.23 -4.12 23.94
N ALA A 111 26.04 -3.21 24.49
CA ALA A 111 26.10 -1.82 24.03
C ALA A 111 26.55 -1.71 22.55
N ALA A 112 27.49 -2.55 22.12
CA ALA A 112 27.92 -2.58 20.72
C ALA A 112 26.81 -3.07 19.78
N ILE A 113 26.07 -4.12 20.16
CA ILE A 113 24.92 -4.64 19.40
C ILE A 113 23.82 -3.58 19.31
N GLU A 114 23.51 -2.89 20.41
CA GLU A 114 22.52 -1.82 20.42
C GLU A 114 22.91 -0.67 19.49
N LYS A 115 24.16 -0.22 19.58
CA LYS A 115 24.66 0.87 18.71
C LYS A 115 24.64 0.47 17.23
N ALA A 116 24.95 -0.78 16.90
CA ALA A 116 24.86 -1.29 15.54
C ALA A 116 23.40 -1.34 15.05
N ALA A 117 22.47 -1.79 15.90
CA ALA A 117 21.04 -1.81 15.61
C ALA A 117 20.48 -0.40 15.38
N GLU A 118 20.84 0.56 16.23
CA GLU A 118 20.46 1.97 16.07
C GLU A 118 20.96 2.55 14.76
N PHE A 119 22.23 2.29 14.40
CA PHE A 119 22.78 2.74 13.13
C PHE A 119 22.04 2.12 11.93
N ALA A 120 21.78 0.81 11.95
CA ALA A 120 21.03 0.15 10.88
C ALA A 120 19.61 0.70 10.74
N MET A 121 18.93 0.99 11.85
CA MET A 121 17.62 1.65 11.84
C MET A 121 17.70 3.06 11.24
N GLN A 122 18.71 3.86 11.58
CA GLN A 122 18.90 5.19 11.01
C GLN A 122 19.11 5.16 9.49
N VAL A 123 19.93 4.23 9.00
CA VAL A 123 20.17 4.04 7.55
C VAL A 123 18.87 3.62 6.84
N ARG A 124 18.13 2.67 7.40
CA ARG A 124 16.82 2.26 6.88
C ARG A 124 15.85 3.43 6.84
N ASP A 125 15.71 4.15 7.94
CA ASP A 125 14.83 5.31 8.08
C ASP A 125 15.18 6.39 7.05
N ALA A 126 16.46 6.61 6.79
CA ALA A 126 16.94 7.55 5.77
C ALA A 126 16.50 7.13 4.36
N GLY A 127 16.75 5.86 3.99
CA GLY A 127 16.34 5.32 2.68
C GLY A 127 14.83 5.35 2.46
N VAL A 128 14.06 4.83 3.42
CA VAL A 128 12.59 4.85 3.38
C VAL A 128 12.06 6.27 3.25
N SER A 129 12.61 7.21 4.04
CA SER A 129 12.17 8.60 4.04
C SER A 129 12.37 9.27 2.68
N HIS A 130 13.52 9.07 2.02
CA HIS A 130 13.75 9.61 0.67
C HIS A 130 12.80 9.02 -0.38
N VAL A 131 12.61 7.70 -0.37
CA VAL A 131 11.68 7.01 -1.30
C VAL A 131 10.27 7.58 -1.17
N LEU A 132 9.75 7.64 0.07
CA LEU A 132 8.39 8.07 0.31
C LEU A 132 8.20 9.58 0.03
N GLU A 133 9.22 10.40 0.27
CA GLU A 133 9.18 11.82 -0.08
C GLU A 133 9.13 12.03 -1.60
N VAL A 134 9.90 11.26 -2.38
CA VAL A 134 9.82 11.29 -3.85
C VAL A 134 8.42 10.91 -4.33
N ILE A 135 7.86 9.81 -3.82
CA ILE A 135 6.48 9.38 -4.17
C ILE A 135 5.47 10.47 -3.81
N PHE A 136 5.61 11.09 -2.64
CA PHE A 136 4.72 12.18 -2.19
C PHE A 136 4.77 13.39 -3.13
N GLU A 137 5.97 13.82 -3.53
CA GLU A 137 6.16 14.95 -4.43
C GLU A 137 5.59 14.66 -5.82
N GLN A 138 5.85 13.47 -6.36
CA GLN A 138 5.34 13.07 -7.68
C GLN A 138 3.83 12.92 -7.68
N ALA A 139 3.24 12.30 -6.64
CA ALA A 139 1.79 12.17 -6.53
C ALA A 139 1.09 13.54 -6.46
N ARG A 140 1.72 14.54 -5.82
CA ARG A 140 1.18 15.90 -5.74
C ARG A 140 1.31 16.68 -7.04
N ALA A 141 2.42 16.53 -7.76
CA ALA A 141 2.70 17.26 -9.00
C ALA A 141 1.66 17.01 -10.11
N TYR A 142 1.00 15.85 -10.09
CA TYR A 142 0.01 15.44 -11.09
C TYR A 142 -1.44 15.50 -10.57
N SER A 143 -1.68 16.20 -9.46
CA SER A 143 -3.03 16.31 -8.88
C SER A 143 -4.03 17.04 -9.80
N ASP A 144 -3.56 17.87 -10.73
CA ASP A 144 -4.40 18.60 -11.68
C ASP A 144 -4.84 17.75 -12.90
N ASP A 145 -4.13 16.65 -13.20
CA ASP A 145 -4.41 15.75 -14.34
C ASP A 145 -5.17 14.46 -13.92
N MET A 146 -6.03 14.58 -12.90
CA MET A 146 -6.73 13.44 -12.29
C MET A 146 -8.06 13.07 -12.97
N GLY A 147 -8.43 13.73 -14.07
CA GLY A 147 -9.73 13.57 -14.73
C GLY A 147 -10.08 12.11 -15.05
N GLU A 148 -9.14 11.36 -15.63
CA GLU A 148 -9.38 9.95 -15.95
C GLU A 148 -9.51 9.05 -14.71
N MET A 149 -8.77 9.35 -13.62
CA MET A 149 -8.93 8.63 -12.35
C MET A 149 -10.31 8.93 -11.72
N TYR A 150 -10.82 10.15 -11.87
CA TYR A 150 -12.18 10.50 -11.45
C TYR A 150 -13.22 9.72 -12.25
N GLU A 151 -13.08 9.61 -13.57
CA GLU A 151 -13.96 8.80 -14.41
C GLU A 151 -13.94 7.33 -14.01
N VAL A 152 -12.76 6.76 -13.75
CA VAL A 152 -12.60 5.37 -13.30
C VAL A 152 -13.30 5.14 -11.97
N THR A 153 -13.01 5.98 -10.97
CA THR A 153 -13.65 5.83 -9.63
C THR A 153 -15.15 6.04 -9.70
N HIS A 154 -15.63 6.99 -10.51
CA HIS A 154 -17.05 7.25 -10.69
C HIS A 154 -17.77 6.07 -11.36
N ALA A 155 -17.18 5.51 -12.43
CA ALA A 155 -17.73 4.34 -13.10
C ALA A 155 -17.84 3.14 -12.17
N ILE A 156 -16.82 2.88 -11.36
CA ILE A 156 -16.81 1.77 -10.40
C ILE A 156 -17.89 2.00 -9.33
N VAL A 157 -17.88 3.14 -8.65
CA VAL A 157 -18.79 3.42 -7.53
C VAL A 157 -20.25 3.53 -8.01
N GLY A 158 -20.48 3.99 -9.23
CA GLY A 158 -21.82 4.13 -9.82
C GLY A 158 -22.43 2.84 -10.36
N ALA A 159 -21.64 1.81 -10.66
CA ALA A 159 -22.14 0.54 -11.18
C ALA A 159 -22.74 -0.38 -10.09
N PHE A 160 -22.41 -0.12 -8.83
CA PHE A 160 -22.79 -0.92 -7.69
C PHE A 160 -23.59 -0.06 -6.71
N ASP A 161 -24.75 -0.55 -6.28
CA ASP A 161 -25.64 0.10 -5.32
C ASP A 161 -25.41 -0.39 -3.88
N GLY A 162 -24.62 -1.46 -3.71
CA GLY A 162 -24.11 -1.94 -2.43
C GLY A 162 -22.78 -1.31 -2.02
N VAL A 163 -22.10 -1.97 -1.08
CA VAL A 163 -20.79 -1.55 -0.57
C VAL A 163 -19.71 -1.80 -1.62
N VAL A 164 -18.89 -0.79 -1.87
CA VAL A 164 -17.73 -0.86 -2.77
C VAL A 164 -16.46 -0.72 -1.95
N THR A 165 -15.71 -1.80 -1.81
CA THR A 165 -14.48 -1.84 -1.01
C THR A 165 -13.26 -1.88 -1.91
N PHE A 166 -12.44 -0.84 -1.85
CA PHE A 166 -11.15 -0.75 -2.51
C PHE A 166 -10.04 -1.25 -1.59
N GLY A 167 -9.41 -2.37 -1.93
CA GLY A 167 -8.10 -2.76 -1.45
C GLY A 167 -7.03 -2.11 -2.33
N ASN A 168 -6.24 -1.19 -1.76
CA ASN A 168 -5.18 -0.49 -2.47
C ASN A 168 -3.81 -0.99 -2.01
N LEU A 169 -2.97 -1.36 -2.97
CA LEU A 169 -1.58 -1.78 -2.75
C LEU A 169 -0.60 -0.61 -2.85
N ASN A 170 -1.06 0.52 -3.39
CA ASN A 170 -0.19 1.64 -3.71
C ASN A 170 0.03 2.52 -2.48
N TYR A 171 1.27 2.95 -2.23
CA TYR A 171 1.57 3.84 -1.10
C TYR A 171 1.08 5.27 -1.31
N ASP A 172 0.92 5.69 -2.58
CA ASP A 172 0.55 7.04 -2.98
C ASP A 172 -0.87 7.45 -2.54
N THR A 173 -1.22 8.71 -2.81
CA THR A 173 -2.50 9.30 -2.44
C THR A 173 -3.43 9.54 -3.63
N LEU A 174 -3.12 9.02 -4.83
CA LEU A 174 -3.88 9.31 -6.05
C LEU A 174 -5.29 8.73 -5.97
N LEU A 175 -5.43 7.45 -5.65
CA LEU A 175 -6.74 6.81 -5.50
C LEU A 175 -7.57 7.47 -4.38
N LEU A 176 -6.95 7.76 -3.23
CA LEU A 176 -7.63 8.46 -2.13
C LEU A 176 -8.12 9.83 -2.58
N SER A 177 -7.31 10.59 -3.31
CA SER A 177 -7.67 11.92 -3.81
C SER A 177 -8.84 11.83 -4.79
N ALA A 178 -8.85 10.84 -5.68
CA ALA A 178 -9.97 10.60 -6.58
C ALA A 178 -11.25 10.20 -5.87
N LEU A 179 -11.20 9.31 -4.88
CA LEU A 179 -12.38 8.93 -4.11
C LEU A 179 -12.90 10.11 -3.25
N LEU A 180 -12.01 10.95 -2.72
CA LEU A 180 -12.39 12.16 -1.99
C LEU A 180 -13.08 13.18 -2.88
N GLU A 181 -12.78 13.23 -4.17
CA GLU A 181 -13.48 14.11 -5.11
C GLU A 181 -14.81 13.49 -5.56
N THR A 182 -14.80 12.21 -5.94
CA THR A 182 -15.95 11.52 -6.55
C THR A 182 -17.04 11.15 -5.55
N CYS A 183 -16.68 10.69 -4.34
CA CYS A 183 -17.62 10.06 -3.41
C CYS A 183 -17.40 10.43 -1.94
N LYS A 184 -16.87 11.65 -1.66
CA LYS A 184 -16.60 12.14 -0.29
C LYS A 184 -17.68 11.84 0.75
N PRO A 185 -18.98 12.07 0.48
CA PRO A 185 -20.02 11.92 1.49
C PRO A 185 -20.24 10.46 1.94
N GLU A 186 -19.85 9.50 1.09
CA GLU A 186 -20.05 8.07 1.29
C GLU A 186 -18.72 7.31 1.49
N LEU A 187 -17.59 8.03 1.54
CA LEU A 187 -16.26 7.45 1.68
C LEU A 187 -15.85 7.32 3.15
N ALA A 188 -15.38 6.14 3.52
CA ALA A 188 -14.59 5.92 4.73
C ALA A 188 -13.31 5.15 4.42
N ASP A 189 -12.25 5.43 5.16
CA ASP A 189 -11.03 4.66 5.14
C ASP A 189 -10.60 4.31 6.56
N LEU A 190 -9.40 3.73 6.70
CA LEU A 190 -8.87 3.36 8.01
C LEU A 190 -8.56 4.56 8.93
N GLY A 191 -8.70 5.80 8.46
CA GLY A 191 -8.74 6.97 9.33
C GLY A 191 -10.07 7.05 10.10
N HIS A 192 -10.00 7.25 11.42
CA HIS A 192 -11.19 7.28 12.25
C HIS A 192 -12.07 8.52 12.02
N GLY A 193 -11.48 9.62 11.54
CA GLY A 193 -12.14 10.90 11.26
C GLY A 193 -12.50 11.72 12.50
N TRP A 194 -12.97 11.10 13.59
CA TRP A 194 -13.39 11.79 14.82
C TRP A 194 -12.53 11.49 16.04
N ARG A 195 -11.96 10.27 16.15
CA ARG A 195 -10.95 10.01 17.18
C ARG A 195 -9.65 10.68 16.76
N LYS A 196 -9.15 11.55 17.63
CA LYS A 196 -7.90 12.26 17.43
C LYS A 196 -6.86 11.82 18.43
N GLY A 197 -5.61 11.89 18.01
CA GLY A 197 -4.45 11.81 18.89
C GLY A 197 -3.54 12.99 18.63
N THR A 198 -2.45 13.07 19.39
CA THR A 198 -1.53 14.20 19.32
C THR A 198 -0.21 13.78 18.71
N VAL A 199 0.21 14.50 17.67
CA VAL A 199 1.56 14.39 17.08
C VAL A 199 2.34 15.65 17.40
N THR A 200 3.58 15.48 17.85
CA THR A 200 4.47 16.60 18.14
C THR A 200 5.42 16.83 16.96
N THR A 201 5.50 18.07 16.48
CA THR A 201 6.46 18.51 15.46
C THR A 201 7.47 19.47 16.08
N GLY A 202 8.74 19.36 15.68
CA GLY A 202 9.81 20.16 16.27
C GLY A 202 10.03 19.84 17.75
N LYS A 203 10.33 20.87 18.56
CA LYS A 203 10.62 20.66 20.00
C LYS A 203 9.37 20.59 20.88
N THR A 204 8.28 21.25 20.51
CA THR A 204 7.13 21.43 21.43
C THR A 204 5.76 21.56 20.78
N THR A 205 5.65 21.79 19.47
CA THR A 205 4.36 22.07 18.84
C THR A 205 3.54 20.80 18.70
N LYS A 206 2.34 20.79 19.28
CA LYS A 206 1.41 19.65 19.28
C LYS A 206 0.28 19.89 18.28
N HIS A 207 -0.03 18.88 17.49
CA HIS A 207 -1.09 18.89 16.49
C HIS A 207 -2.06 17.76 16.77
N GLU A 208 -3.36 18.05 16.75
CA GLU A 208 -4.37 17.01 16.76
C GLU A 208 -4.54 16.44 15.35
N VAL A 209 -4.39 15.12 15.22
CA VAL A 209 -4.53 14.41 13.96
C VAL A 209 -5.44 13.19 14.14
N PRO A 210 -6.19 12.77 13.10
CA PRO A 210 -7.00 11.56 13.18
C PRO A 210 -6.16 10.34 13.53
N MET A 211 -6.67 9.49 14.42
CA MET A 211 -6.10 8.17 14.67
C MET A 211 -6.52 7.19 13.57
N LEU A 212 -5.74 6.13 13.37
CA LEU A 212 -6.20 4.97 12.61
C LEU A 212 -7.19 4.14 13.43
N ARG A 213 -8.16 3.54 12.73
CA ARG A 213 -9.15 2.61 13.29
C ARG A 213 -8.47 1.33 13.75
N ARG A 214 -8.99 0.74 14.84
CA ARG A 214 -8.56 -0.57 15.35
C ARG A 214 -9.49 -1.71 14.96
N THR A 215 -10.65 -1.39 14.41
CA THR A 215 -11.70 -2.30 13.99
C THR A 215 -12.29 -1.81 12.66
N LEU A 216 -13.00 -2.67 11.93
CA LEU A 216 -13.69 -2.31 10.69
C LEU A 216 -15.05 -1.64 10.97
N ASP A 217 -15.07 -0.70 11.92
CA ASP A 217 -16.27 0.01 12.38
C ASP A 217 -16.61 1.19 11.45
N PHE A 218 -16.68 0.93 10.15
CA PHE A 218 -17.02 1.96 9.18
C PHE A 218 -18.41 2.54 9.47
N PRO A 219 -18.61 3.86 9.33
CA PRO A 219 -19.90 4.48 9.56
C PRO A 219 -20.96 3.92 8.62
N GLU A 220 -22.22 3.79 9.08
CA GLU A 220 -23.29 3.21 8.26
C GLU A 220 -23.59 3.96 6.96
N TYR A 221 -23.30 5.27 6.92
CA TYR A 221 -23.45 6.09 5.71
C TYR A 221 -22.35 5.83 4.67
N ALA A 222 -21.24 5.21 5.07
CA ALA A 222 -20.09 5.02 4.22
C ALA A 222 -20.25 3.75 3.40
N ARG A 223 -20.70 3.91 2.16
CA ARG A 223 -20.84 2.83 1.19
C ARG A 223 -19.53 2.49 0.48
N VAL A 224 -18.60 3.45 0.41
CA VAL A 224 -17.30 3.28 -0.23
C VAL A 224 -16.22 3.15 0.84
N HIS A 225 -15.52 2.02 0.85
CA HIS A 225 -14.44 1.76 1.81
C HIS A 225 -13.09 1.75 1.09
N LEU A 226 -12.09 2.45 1.64
CA LEU A 226 -10.71 2.39 1.16
C LEU A 226 -9.81 1.73 2.21
N LEU A 227 -9.19 0.62 1.83
CA LEU A 227 -8.32 -0.21 2.64
C LEU A 227 -6.90 -0.15 2.06
N GLN A 228 -5.96 0.37 2.83
CA GLN A 228 -4.56 0.52 2.43
C GLN A 228 -3.76 -0.71 2.85
N LEU A 229 -3.69 -1.72 1.99
CA LEU A 229 -3.17 -3.06 2.32
C LEU A 229 -1.68 -3.02 2.69
N HIS A 230 -0.89 -2.21 1.98
CA HIS A 230 0.54 -2.02 2.25
C HIS A 230 0.83 -0.68 2.93
N GLY A 231 -0.20 -0.05 3.49
CA GLY A 231 -0.11 1.27 4.09
C GLY A 231 -0.27 2.40 3.10
N SER A 232 0.03 3.60 3.56
CA SER A 232 -0.09 4.82 2.76
C SER A 232 0.91 5.85 3.26
N LEU A 233 1.32 6.77 2.39
CA LEU A 233 2.09 7.97 2.77
C LEU A 233 1.45 8.76 3.92
N ASN A 234 0.12 8.65 4.06
CA ASN A 234 -0.62 9.32 5.12
C ASN A 234 -0.63 8.55 6.44
N PHE A 235 -0.16 7.29 6.50
CA PHE A 235 -0.21 6.49 7.72
C PHE A 235 1.12 6.55 8.45
N TRP A 236 1.08 6.90 9.73
CA TRP A 236 2.27 7.09 10.55
C TRP A 236 2.06 6.54 11.95
N GLY A 237 3.10 5.99 12.56
CA GLY A 237 3.01 5.44 13.91
C GLY A 237 4.32 5.44 14.67
N ASN A 238 4.24 5.14 15.96
CA ASN A 238 5.39 5.05 16.88
C ASN A 238 5.45 3.70 17.60
N GLY A 239 4.88 2.65 16.98
CA GLY A 239 4.72 1.32 17.55
C GLY A 239 3.57 1.17 18.56
N LYS A 240 3.14 2.25 19.21
CA LYS A 240 2.01 2.23 20.18
C LYS A 240 0.72 2.81 19.61
N SER A 241 0.86 3.88 18.85
CA SER A 241 -0.25 4.62 18.27
C SER A 241 0.02 4.89 16.81
N PHE A 242 -1.06 4.90 16.02
CA PHE A 242 -1.01 5.14 14.60
C PHE A 242 -2.03 6.21 14.22
N TYR A 243 -1.62 7.06 13.29
CA TYR A 243 -2.28 8.30 12.91
C TYR A 243 -2.38 8.38 11.40
N LYS A 244 -3.38 9.14 10.94
CA LYS A 244 -3.49 9.58 9.56
C LYS A 244 -3.08 11.04 9.46
N LEU A 245 -1.92 11.31 8.87
CA LEU A 245 -1.45 12.65 8.54
C LEU A 245 -1.93 13.00 7.14
N ASP A 246 -2.62 14.12 6.96
CA ASP A 246 -3.03 14.55 5.63
C ASP A 246 -1.86 15.15 4.83
N THR A 247 -2.07 15.32 3.53
CA THR A 247 -1.05 15.85 2.60
C THR A 247 -0.62 17.28 2.95
N THR A 248 -1.50 18.07 3.59
CA THR A 248 -1.17 19.43 4.03
C THR A 248 -0.19 19.37 5.20
N PHE A 249 -0.41 18.48 6.16
CA PHE A 249 0.50 18.22 7.27
C PHE A 249 1.87 17.77 6.77
N LEU A 250 1.90 16.78 5.87
CA LEU A 250 3.14 16.25 5.30
C LEU A 250 3.92 17.34 4.55
N GLY A 251 3.24 18.16 3.75
CA GLY A 251 3.87 19.26 3.01
C GLY A 251 4.37 20.41 3.90
N THR A 252 3.63 20.74 4.95
CA THR A 252 3.93 21.88 5.84
C THR A 252 5.06 21.57 6.82
N TYR A 253 4.99 20.40 7.47
CA TYR A 253 5.90 20.06 8.56
C TYR A 253 7.07 19.16 8.14
N ARG A 254 7.07 18.68 6.88
CA ARG A 254 8.14 17.88 6.28
C ARG A 254 8.68 16.80 7.22
N PRO A 255 7.82 15.90 7.73
CA PRO A 255 8.24 14.90 8.72
C PRO A 255 9.33 13.97 8.20
N TRP A 256 9.47 13.82 6.87
CA TRP A 256 10.53 13.06 6.21
C TRP A 256 11.94 13.44 6.72
N GLU A 257 12.26 14.74 6.73
CA GLU A 257 13.54 15.25 7.20
C GLU A 257 13.75 14.96 8.70
N THR A 258 12.68 15.05 9.50
CA THR A 258 12.76 14.76 10.94
C THR A 258 13.03 13.28 11.22
N VAL A 259 12.53 12.37 10.37
CA VAL A 259 12.85 10.93 10.42
C VAL A 259 14.31 10.72 10.08
N ARG A 260 14.80 11.29 8.96
CA ARG A 260 16.21 11.15 8.53
C ARG A 260 17.19 11.59 9.61
N ARG A 261 16.86 12.65 10.35
CA ARG A 261 17.69 13.21 11.42
C ARG A 261 17.49 12.56 12.79
N GLY A 262 16.66 11.51 12.89
CA GLY A 262 16.37 10.85 14.17
C GLY A 262 15.68 11.76 15.21
N ARG A 263 15.00 12.83 14.78
CA ARG A 263 14.40 13.84 15.67
C ARG A 263 12.96 13.53 16.07
N THR A 264 12.40 12.44 15.57
CA THR A 264 11.07 11.97 15.89
C THR A 264 11.09 10.45 16.07
N ALA A 265 10.20 9.93 16.91
CA ALA A 265 9.92 8.50 17.01
C ALA A 265 8.80 8.06 16.04
N LEU A 266 8.16 9.01 15.36
CA LEU A 266 7.13 8.73 14.38
C LEU A 266 7.77 8.15 13.11
N ARG A 267 7.15 7.12 12.53
CA ARG A 267 7.59 6.45 11.32
C ARG A 267 6.41 6.26 10.36
N PRO A 268 6.63 6.35 9.05
CA PRO A 268 5.61 5.99 8.08
C PRO A 268 5.26 4.50 8.24
N ALA A 269 3.98 4.19 8.24
CA ALA A 269 3.45 2.84 8.33
C ALA A 269 3.16 2.33 6.92
N VAL A 270 4.22 1.82 6.28
CA VAL A 270 4.20 1.23 4.93
C VAL A 270 4.95 -0.11 4.92
N VAL A 271 4.53 -1.02 4.03
CA VAL A 271 5.18 -2.32 3.84
C VAL A 271 6.18 -2.25 2.69
N LEU A 272 7.39 -1.75 2.96
CA LEU A 272 8.51 -1.73 2.02
C LEU A 272 9.45 -2.90 2.30
N ALA A 273 9.03 -4.12 1.95
CA ALA A 273 9.74 -5.33 2.28
C ALA A 273 9.78 -6.29 1.09
N ASN A 274 10.84 -7.09 0.98
CA ASN A 274 10.88 -8.21 0.04
C ASN A 274 9.73 -9.19 0.36
N GLN A 275 9.36 -10.05 -0.60
CA GLN A 275 8.22 -10.97 -0.44
C GLN A 275 8.30 -11.86 0.80
N ARG A 276 9.50 -12.27 1.24
CA ARG A 276 9.70 -13.12 2.41
C ARG A 276 9.33 -12.40 3.71
N ASP A 277 9.72 -11.14 3.83
CA ASP A 277 9.46 -10.31 5.02
C ASP A 277 8.05 -9.70 4.98
N LYS A 278 7.46 -9.59 3.78
CA LYS A 278 6.11 -9.06 3.56
C LYS A 278 5.03 -9.85 4.29
N THR A 279 5.09 -11.18 4.29
CA THR A 279 4.13 -12.04 5.00
C THR A 279 4.07 -11.73 6.49
N GLY A 280 5.22 -11.47 7.12
CA GLY A 280 5.28 -11.05 8.53
C GLY A 280 4.70 -9.65 8.74
N ALA A 281 5.03 -8.70 7.86
CA ALA A 281 4.57 -7.32 7.99
C ALA A 281 3.05 -7.18 7.82
N VAL A 282 2.43 -7.84 6.84
CA VAL A 282 0.99 -7.69 6.55
C VAL A 282 0.10 -8.25 7.66
N THR A 283 0.62 -9.14 8.51
CA THR A 283 -0.10 -9.68 9.68
C THR A 283 -0.06 -8.74 10.90
N GLN A 284 0.67 -7.62 10.81
CA GLN A 284 0.74 -6.63 11.87
C GLN A 284 -0.22 -5.47 11.62
N TYR A 285 -0.66 -4.83 12.70
CA TYR A 285 -1.45 -3.61 12.63
C TYR A 285 -0.60 -2.45 12.03
N PRO A 286 -1.16 -1.61 11.13
CA PRO A 286 -2.56 -1.56 10.69
C PRO A 286 -2.92 -2.43 9.48
N PHE A 287 -1.95 -3.06 8.83
CA PHE A 287 -2.14 -3.81 7.59
C PHE A 287 -3.07 -5.01 7.76
N ALA A 288 -2.94 -5.73 8.87
CA ALA A 288 -3.80 -6.87 9.18
C ALA A 288 -5.29 -6.51 9.13
N LEU A 289 -5.65 -5.33 9.65
CA LEU A 289 -7.03 -4.84 9.62
C LEU A 289 -7.49 -4.58 8.18
N ALA A 290 -6.64 -4.01 7.33
CA ALA A 290 -6.92 -3.80 5.92
C ALA A 290 -7.14 -5.13 5.18
N TYR A 291 -6.29 -6.13 5.44
CA TYR A 291 -6.41 -7.47 4.87
C TYR A 291 -7.70 -8.17 5.34
N THR A 292 -8.05 -8.07 6.63
CA THR A 292 -9.34 -8.57 7.14
C THR A 292 -10.52 -7.89 6.44
N GLY A 293 -10.45 -6.58 6.22
CA GLY A 293 -11.51 -5.84 5.54
C GLY A 293 -11.68 -6.26 4.08
N LEU A 294 -10.57 -6.48 3.38
CA LEU A 294 -10.62 -6.97 2.00
C LEU A 294 -11.13 -8.41 1.94
N ALA A 295 -10.72 -9.28 2.86
CA ALA A 295 -11.23 -10.66 2.96
C ALA A 295 -12.76 -10.67 3.10
N SER A 296 -13.30 -9.89 4.05
CA SER A 296 -14.76 -9.74 4.21
C SER A 296 -15.42 -9.23 2.94
N ALA A 297 -14.85 -8.20 2.30
CA ALA A 297 -15.40 -7.68 1.06
C ALA A 297 -15.40 -8.71 -0.08
N LEU A 298 -14.35 -9.52 -0.20
CA LEU A 298 -14.26 -10.61 -1.19
C LEU A 298 -15.33 -11.68 -0.91
N ALA A 299 -15.49 -12.08 0.36
CA ALA A 299 -16.51 -13.03 0.80
C ALA A 299 -17.94 -12.53 0.51
N ASP A 300 -18.21 -11.25 0.76
CA ASP A 300 -19.54 -10.64 0.70
C ASP A 300 -19.92 -10.13 -0.71
N SER A 301 -18.98 -10.10 -1.66
CA SER A 301 -19.21 -9.57 -3.01
C SER A 301 -19.22 -10.64 -4.09
N SER A 302 -20.20 -10.56 -5.00
CA SER A 302 -20.27 -11.39 -6.21
C SER A 302 -19.43 -10.85 -7.35
N HIS A 303 -18.82 -9.67 -7.19
CA HIS A 303 -18.06 -8.94 -8.20
C HIS A 303 -16.68 -8.56 -7.67
N TRP A 304 -15.64 -9.10 -8.29
CA TRP A 304 -14.24 -8.81 -7.99
C TRP A 304 -13.60 -8.07 -9.16
N LEU A 305 -13.25 -6.80 -8.95
CA LEU A 305 -12.57 -5.99 -9.94
C LEU A 305 -11.08 -5.90 -9.56
N VAL A 306 -10.19 -6.18 -10.50
CA VAL A 306 -8.74 -6.09 -10.29
C VAL A 306 -8.16 -5.13 -11.32
N VAL A 307 -7.54 -4.04 -10.89
CA VAL A 307 -7.04 -2.99 -11.78
C VAL A 307 -5.55 -2.75 -11.54
N GLY A 308 -4.75 -2.91 -12.60
CA GLY A 308 -3.32 -2.59 -12.56
C GLY A 308 -2.49 -3.46 -11.60
N TYR A 309 -2.98 -4.66 -11.25
CA TYR A 309 -2.29 -5.60 -10.37
C TYR A 309 -1.62 -6.72 -11.17
N SER A 310 -0.37 -7.05 -10.82
CA SER A 310 0.45 -8.01 -11.56
C SER A 310 0.34 -9.45 -11.07
N PHE A 311 -0.41 -9.73 -10.00
CA PHE A 311 -0.51 -11.07 -9.37
C PHE A 311 0.83 -11.64 -8.88
N ARG A 312 1.77 -10.76 -8.51
CA ARG A 312 3.08 -11.15 -7.94
C ARG A 312 3.11 -11.12 -6.42
N ASP A 313 2.10 -10.55 -5.78
CA ASP A 313 2.02 -10.45 -4.32
C ASP A 313 1.35 -11.70 -3.76
N VAL A 314 2.16 -12.57 -3.15
CA VAL A 314 1.68 -13.86 -2.62
C VAL A 314 0.63 -13.64 -1.53
N CYS A 315 0.79 -12.64 -0.66
CA CYS A 315 -0.14 -12.41 0.45
C CYS A 315 -1.54 -12.03 -0.05
N VAL A 316 -1.62 -11.27 -1.15
CA VAL A 316 -2.90 -10.89 -1.77
C VAL A 316 -3.50 -12.06 -2.57
N ASN A 317 -2.64 -12.82 -3.26
CA ASN A 317 -3.05 -14.00 -4.01
C ASN A 317 -3.63 -15.07 -3.07
N ASP A 318 -2.98 -15.35 -1.95
CA ASP A 318 -3.45 -16.28 -0.91
C ASP A 318 -4.83 -15.86 -0.37
N LEU A 319 -5.09 -14.56 -0.27
CA LEU A 319 -6.40 -14.03 0.13
C LEU A 319 -7.48 -14.36 -0.90
N PHE A 320 -7.22 -14.12 -2.19
CA PHE A 320 -8.15 -14.52 -3.25
C PHE A 320 -8.38 -16.02 -3.28
N GLU A 321 -7.32 -16.82 -3.14
CA GLU A 321 -7.43 -18.27 -3.13
C GLU A 321 -8.28 -18.76 -1.95
N ALA A 322 -8.05 -18.26 -0.74
CA ALA A 322 -8.81 -18.64 0.44
C ALA A 322 -10.31 -18.34 0.25
N GLU A 323 -10.65 -17.15 -0.22
CA GLU A 323 -12.03 -16.73 -0.43
C GLU A 323 -12.70 -17.45 -1.61
N LEU A 324 -11.97 -17.72 -2.69
CA LEU A 324 -12.50 -18.45 -3.83
C LEU A 324 -12.73 -19.93 -3.52
N ARG A 325 -11.86 -20.54 -2.70
CA ARG A 325 -11.95 -21.96 -2.32
C ARG A 325 -13.21 -22.25 -1.51
N GLY A 326 -13.68 -21.30 -0.70
CA GLY A 326 -14.88 -21.43 0.12
C GLY A 326 -16.22 -21.32 -0.64
N ARG A 327 -16.20 -21.05 -1.95
CA ARG A 327 -17.39 -20.71 -2.72
C ARG A 327 -17.89 -21.85 -3.60
N GLU A 328 -19.20 -22.08 -3.58
CA GLU A 328 -19.88 -22.97 -4.54
C GLU A 328 -19.88 -22.40 -5.97
N LYS A 329 -20.04 -21.08 -6.08
CA LYS A 329 -20.04 -20.35 -7.36
C LYS A 329 -18.95 -19.28 -7.35
N PRO A 330 -18.08 -19.23 -8.37
CA PRO A 330 -17.08 -18.18 -8.46
C PRO A 330 -17.75 -16.81 -8.69
N PRO A 331 -17.18 -15.73 -8.14
CA PRO A 331 -17.62 -14.37 -8.45
C PRO A 331 -17.32 -14.02 -9.90
N ALA A 332 -18.07 -13.06 -10.45
CA ALA A 332 -17.64 -12.37 -11.66
C ALA A 332 -16.33 -11.65 -11.34
N MET A 333 -15.26 -11.95 -12.07
CA MET A 333 -13.96 -11.30 -11.94
C MET A 333 -13.61 -10.55 -13.23
N LEU A 334 -13.24 -9.28 -13.12
CA LEU A 334 -12.69 -8.51 -14.23
C LEU A 334 -11.26 -8.07 -13.89
N VAL A 335 -10.31 -8.45 -14.72
CA VAL A 335 -8.92 -7.99 -14.65
C VAL A 335 -8.67 -6.93 -15.71
N VAL A 336 -8.44 -5.70 -15.27
CA VAL A 336 -8.11 -4.55 -16.10
C VAL A 336 -6.60 -4.31 -16.03
N THR A 337 -5.91 -4.54 -17.14
CA THR A 337 -4.46 -4.45 -17.26
C THR A 337 -4.08 -3.85 -18.61
N LEU A 338 -2.86 -3.31 -18.72
CA LEU A 338 -2.30 -2.84 -19.99
C LEU A 338 -1.42 -3.94 -20.58
N GLY A 339 -1.80 -4.45 -21.75
CA GLY A 339 -1.07 -5.50 -22.45
C GLY A 339 -1.41 -6.93 -21.98
N ASP A 340 -0.63 -7.91 -22.45
CA ASP A 340 -0.99 -9.33 -22.38
C ASP A 340 -0.72 -10.01 -21.03
N ARG A 341 -0.03 -9.33 -20.11
CA ARG A 341 0.25 -9.82 -18.76
C ARG A 341 -0.63 -9.10 -17.71
N PRO A 342 -1.07 -9.81 -16.65
CA PRO A 342 -0.96 -11.27 -16.44
C PRO A 342 -1.86 -12.04 -17.43
N SER A 343 -1.44 -13.23 -17.86
CA SER A 343 -2.25 -14.15 -18.66
C SER A 343 -3.37 -14.78 -17.82
N ARG A 344 -4.37 -15.39 -18.47
CA ARG A 344 -5.45 -16.12 -17.79
C ARG A 344 -4.90 -17.19 -16.84
N ARG A 345 -3.94 -17.99 -17.31
CA ARG A 345 -3.32 -19.05 -16.52
C ARG A 345 -2.58 -18.51 -15.28
N GLU A 346 -1.93 -17.36 -15.41
CA GLU A 346 -1.28 -16.71 -14.26
C GLU A 346 -2.30 -16.25 -13.22
N VAL A 347 -3.41 -15.66 -13.65
CA VAL A 347 -4.49 -15.26 -12.74
C VAL A 347 -5.14 -16.50 -12.10
N GLU A 348 -5.46 -17.53 -12.87
CA GLU A 348 -6.02 -18.79 -12.37
C GLU A 348 -5.12 -19.42 -11.30
N ALA A 349 -3.83 -19.56 -11.58
CA ALA A 349 -2.86 -20.10 -10.63
C ALA A 349 -2.76 -19.23 -9.37
N ALA A 350 -2.74 -17.91 -9.51
CA ALA A 350 -2.64 -16.98 -8.40
C ALA A 350 -3.87 -16.97 -7.49
N VAL A 351 -5.05 -17.34 -7.99
CA VAL A 351 -6.29 -17.42 -7.19
C VAL A 351 -6.65 -18.87 -6.82
N GLY A 352 -5.73 -19.82 -7.04
CA GLY A 352 -5.95 -21.25 -6.75
C GLY A 352 -7.04 -21.92 -7.60
N TRP A 353 -7.29 -21.42 -8.82
CA TRP A 353 -8.20 -22.05 -9.77
C TRP A 353 -7.48 -23.14 -10.58
N ASP A 354 -7.90 -24.38 -10.37
CA ASP A 354 -7.43 -25.54 -11.13
C ASP A 354 -8.38 -25.87 -12.30
N ALA A 355 -7.84 -26.37 -13.39
CA ALA A 355 -8.58 -26.87 -14.56
C ALA A 355 -9.60 -27.95 -14.20
N ALA A 356 -9.39 -28.71 -13.12
CA ALA A 356 -10.36 -29.67 -12.60
C ALA A 356 -11.70 -29.02 -12.19
N ARG A 357 -11.72 -27.71 -11.90
CA ARG A 357 -12.93 -26.93 -11.56
C ARG A 357 -13.67 -26.37 -12.79
N GLY A 358 -13.14 -26.62 -14.00
CA GLY A 358 -13.75 -26.20 -15.26
C GLY A 358 -13.16 -24.90 -15.84
N ASP A 359 -13.81 -24.40 -16.90
CA ASP A 359 -13.35 -23.23 -17.65
C ASP A 359 -13.62 -21.92 -16.89
N SER A 360 -12.58 -21.11 -16.69
CA SER A 360 -12.72 -19.82 -16.03
C SER A 360 -13.34 -18.74 -16.92
N LYS A 361 -13.51 -18.94 -18.23
CA LYS A 361 -14.07 -17.92 -19.16
C LYS A 361 -15.47 -17.43 -18.76
N ALA A 362 -16.24 -18.25 -18.06
CA ALA A 362 -17.58 -17.90 -17.62
C ALA A 362 -17.58 -16.80 -16.55
N TRP A 363 -16.55 -16.73 -15.71
CA TRP A 363 -16.50 -15.83 -14.56
C TRP A 363 -15.31 -14.86 -14.60
N LEU A 364 -14.17 -15.24 -15.18
CA LEU A 364 -12.98 -14.40 -15.32
C LEU A 364 -12.90 -13.74 -16.71
N ARG A 365 -12.89 -12.41 -16.73
CA ARG A 365 -12.78 -11.56 -17.92
C ARG A 365 -11.54 -10.68 -17.85
N PHE A 366 -11.07 -10.23 -19.02
CA PHE A 366 -9.93 -9.33 -19.12
C PHE A 366 -10.30 -8.10 -19.94
N ASP A 367 -9.84 -6.94 -19.49
CA ASP A 367 -9.61 -5.77 -20.33
C ASP A 367 -8.10 -5.52 -20.43
N ARG A 368 -7.58 -5.54 -21.66
CA ARG A 368 -6.15 -5.47 -21.98
C ARG A 368 -5.69 -4.07 -22.39
N ARG A 369 -6.62 -3.11 -22.45
CA ARG A 369 -6.38 -1.76 -22.96
C ARG A 369 -6.11 -0.74 -21.83
N GLY A 370 -5.79 -1.22 -20.63
CA GLY A 370 -5.52 -0.37 -19.47
C GLY A 370 -6.77 0.22 -18.83
N ALA A 371 -6.57 0.94 -17.72
CA ALA A 371 -7.63 1.48 -16.86
C ALA A 371 -8.41 2.65 -17.50
N SER A 372 -7.74 3.47 -18.31
CA SER A 372 -8.39 4.60 -18.97
C SER A 372 -9.54 4.15 -19.88
N GLY A 373 -10.73 4.72 -19.71
CA GLY A 373 -11.91 4.43 -20.51
C GLY A 373 -12.43 2.98 -20.45
N PHE A 374 -12.03 2.17 -19.47
CA PHE A 374 -12.44 0.76 -19.39
C PHE A 374 -13.96 0.57 -19.26
N ALA A 375 -14.63 1.52 -18.61
CA ALA A 375 -16.07 1.53 -18.39
C ALA A 375 -16.91 1.59 -19.69
N ALA A 376 -16.34 2.08 -20.79
CA ALA A 376 -17.03 2.14 -22.09
C ALA A 376 -16.90 0.84 -22.91
N ARG A 377 -16.18 -0.17 -22.41
CA ARG A 377 -15.82 -1.37 -23.18
C ARG A 377 -16.67 -2.57 -22.78
N GLY A 378 -16.88 -3.50 -23.71
CA GLY A 378 -17.75 -4.65 -23.50
C GLY A 378 -17.36 -5.58 -22.34
N ALA A 379 -16.08 -5.63 -21.96
CA ALA A 379 -15.63 -6.38 -20.80
C ALA A 379 -16.23 -5.84 -19.49
N TRP A 380 -16.37 -4.52 -19.37
CA TRP A 380 -17.04 -3.87 -18.24
C TRP A 380 -18.53 -4.15 -18.24
N SER A 381 -19.22 -3.94 -19.38
CA SER A 381 -20.67 -4.19 -19.47
C SER A 381 -21.02 -5.62 -19.10
N GLY A 382 -20.25 -6.60 -19.59
CA GLY A 382 -20.44 -8.00 -19.22
C GLY A 382 -20.10 -8.31 -17.77
N PHE A 383 -19.19 -7.56 -17.15
CA PHE A 383 -18.84 -7.70 -15.74
C PHE A 383 -19.92 -7.16 -14.80
N ILE A 384 -20.54 -6.02 -15.11
CA ILE A 384 -21.56 -5.39 -14.25
C ILE A 384 -22.99 -5.88 -14.52
N SER A 385 -23.19 -6.76 -15.50
CA SER A 385 -24.46 -7.43 -15.78
C SER A 385 -24.59 -8.67 -14.92
#